data_AF-A0A6B0D5C2-F1
#
_entry.id   AF-A0A6B0D5C2-F1
#
_cell.length_a   1.000
_cell.length_b   1.000
_cell.length_c   1.000
_cell.angle_alpha   90.00
_cell.angle_beta   90.00
_cell.angle_gamma   90.00
#
_symmetry.space_group_name_H-M   'P 1'
#
loop_
_entity.id
_entity.type
_entity.pdbx_description
1 polymer ?
#
loop_
_entity_poly.entity_id
_entity_poly.type
_entity_poly.pdbx_seq_one_letter_code
_entity_poly.pdbx_strand_id
1 'polypeptide(L)'
;LDGTRLLDQAKQTAKQQLNNMTHLTPAQKTNLTNQINSGTTVAGVHTVQSNANTLDQAMNTLRQSIANKDATKASEDYVDANNDKQTAYNNAVAAADSIINANSNPEMNPSTITQKAEQVNSSKTALNGDENLATAKQNAKTYLNTLTSITDAQKNNLISQITSATRVSGVDTVKQNAQHLDQAMANLQNGINNESQVKSSEKYRDADTNKQQEYDNAITAAKAILNKQHGPNTAQNAVEAALQRVNNAKDALNGDAKLIAAQNAAKQHLGTLTHITTAQRNDLTNQISQATNLAGVESVKQSANSLDGAMGNLQTAINDKAGTLESQNFLDADEQKRNAYNQAVSAAETILNKQTGPNTAKTAVEQALNNLNTAKHALNGTQNLNNAKQAAITAINGASDLNQHQKDTLKAQANGAQRVSNAQDVQRNATELNTAMGTLKNAIADKTTTLASSKYVNADSTKQNAYTTKVTNAEHIISGTPT
;
A
#
# COMPACT_ATOMS: atom_id res chain seq x y z
N LEU A 1 26.01 -59.76 109.67
CA LEU A 1 26.04 -58.48 108.92
C LEU A 1 25.43 -58.74 107.55
N ASP A 2 24.38 -58.02 107.18
CA ASP A 2 23.50 -58.32 106.03
C ASP A 2 24.01 -57.77 104.68
N GLY A 3 25.29 -57.41 104.59
CA GLY A 3 25.86 -56.64 103.48
C GLY A 3 25.70 -57.28 102.09
N THR A 4 25.92 -58.60 101.98
CA THR A 4 25.79 -59.33 100.71
C THR A 4 24.34 -59.38 100.23
N ARG A 5 23.39 -59.66 101.13
CA ARG A 5 21.95 -59.69 100.84
C ARG A 5 21.45 -58.32 100.37
N LEU A 6 21.88 -57.25 101.04
CA LEU A 6 21.51 -55.88 100.68
C LEU A 6 22.10 -55.45 99.33
N LEU A 7 23.33 -55.86 99.01
CA LEU A 7 23.96 -55.62 97.72
C LEU A 7 23.22 -56.33 96.57
N ASP A 8 22.89 -57.61 96.74
CA ASP A 8 22.15 -58.38 95.72
C ASP A 8 20.75 -57.82 95.48
N GLN A 9 20.07 -57.39 96.55
CA GLN A 9 18.78 -56.74 96.46
C GLN A 9 18.86 -55.37 95.76
N ALA A 10 19.91 -54.58 96.03
CA ALA A 10 20.17 -53.33 95.32
C ALA A 10 20.42 -53.58 93.82
N LYS A 11 21.21 -54.61 93.46
CA LYS A 11 21.45 -54.99 92.06
C LYS A 11 20.18 -55.43 91.34
N GLN A 12 19.34 -56.26 91.97
CA GLN A 12 18.06 -56.67 91.38
C GLN A 12 17.14 -55.47 91.14
N THR A 13 17.02 -54.58 92.13
CA THR A 13 16.20 -53.37 92.02
C THR A 13 16.70 -52.46 90.89
N ALA A 14 18.01 -52.21 90.82
CA ALA A 14 18.60 -51.37 89.77
C ALA A 14 18.38 -51.96 88.37
N LYS A 15 18.50 -53.28 88.21
CA LYS A 15 18.19 -53.96 86.93
C LYS A 15 16.72 -53.85 86.55
N GLN A 16 15.81 -53.99 87.50
CA GLN A 16 14.38 -53.90 87.24
C GLN A 16 14.00 -52.47 86.79
N GLN A 17 14.58 -51.46 87.43
CA GLN A 17 14.40 -50.07 87.00
C GLN A 17 15.02 -49.78 85.63
N LEU A 18 16.24 -50.29 85.37
CA LEU A 18 16.89 -50.18 84.07
C LEU A 18 16.06 -50.82 82.95
N ASN A 19 15.37 -51.93 83.23
CA ASN A 19 14.47 -52.56 82.27
C ASN A 19 13.28 -51.65 81.91
N ASN A 20 12.77 -50.87 82.88
CA ASN A 20 11.66 -49.95 82.69
C ASN A 20 12.05 -48.65 81.94
N MET A 21 13.33 -48.37 81.76
CA MET A 21 13.81 -47.23 80.96
C MET A 21 13.56 -47.47 79.47
N THR A 22 12.84 -46.57 78.80
CA THR A 22 12.35 -46.81 77.43
C THR A 22 13.18 -46.13 76.33
N HIS A 23 14.08 -45.21 76.68
CA HIS A 23 14.79 -44.37 75.70
C HIS A 23 16.21 -44.85 75.41
N LEU A 24 16.82 -45.57 76.36
CA LEU A 24 18.13 -46.20 76.21
C LEU A 24 18.19 -47.20 75.05
N THR A 25 19.32 -47.25 74.35
CA THR A 25 19.59 -48.30 73.36
C THR A 25 19.86 -49.66 74.02
N PRO A 26 19.70 -50.78 73.30
CA PRO A 26 20.07 -52.10 73.83
C PRO A 26 21.53 -52.18 74.29
N ALA A 27 22.44 -51.52 73.56
CA ALA A 27 23.85 -51.46 73.92
C ALA A 27 24.10 -50.67 75.21
N GLN A 28 23.40 -49.55 75.41
CA GLN A 28 23.46 -48.77 76.66
C GLN A 28 22.93 -49.57 77.85
N LYS A 29 21.78 -50.27 77.69
CA LYS A 29 21.23 -51.17 78.72
C LYS A 29 22.18 -52.31 79.07
N THR A 30 22.86 -52.88 78.08
CA THR A 30 23.86 -53.94 78.29
C THR A 30 25.06 -53.42 79.09
N ASN A 31 25.58 -52.25 78.73
CA ASN A 31 26.70 -51.61 79.44
C ASN A 31 26.34 -51.31 80.91
N LEU A 32 25.17 -50.71 81.16
CA LEU A 32 24.68 -50.42 82.51
C LEU A 32 24.41 -51.69 83.33
N THR A 33 23.88 -52.74 82.70
CA THR A 33 23.69 -54.04 83.36
C THR A 33 25.04 -54.62 83.83
N ASN A 34 26.08 -54.54 83.01
CA ASN A 34 27.43 -54.96 83.38
C ASN A 34 27.99 -54.12 84.53
N GLN A 35 27.80 -52.80 84.52
CA GLN A 35 28.21 -51.93 85.62
C GLN A 35 27.48 -52.28 86.93
N ILE A 36 26.17 -52.55 86.88
CA ILE A 36 25.39 -53.00 88.05
C ILE A 36 25.92 -54.34 88.57
N ASN A 37 26.21 -55.29 87.67
CA ASN A 37 26.76 -56.61 88.03
C ASN A 37 28.11 -56.48 88.74
N SER A 38 28.99 -55.61 88.24
CA SER A 38 30.35 -55.39 88.76
C SER A 38 30.40 -54.54 90.03
N GLY A 39 29.31 -53.87 90.42
CA GLY A 39 29.26 -53.06 91.65
C GLY A 39 29.55 -53.89 92.90
N THR A 40 30.44 -53.41 93.77
CA THR A 40 30.85 -54.10 95.02
C THR A 40 30.20 -53.53 96.28
N THR A 41 29.48 -52.40 96.16
CA THR A 41 28.79 -51.73 97.27
C THR A 41 27.40 -51.28 96.86
N VAL A 42 26.47 -51.22 97.82
CA VAL A 42 25.09 -50.73 97.60
C VAL A 42 25.11 -49.30 97.07
N ALA A 43 25.95 -48.44 97.63
CA ALA A 43 26.13 -47.06 97.18
C ALA A 43 26.59 -46.98 95.72
N GLY A 44 27.56 -47.81 95.32
CA GLY A 44 28.02 -47.86 93.93
C GLY A 44 26.93 -48.30 92.95
N VAL A 45 26.10 -49.29 93.33
CA VAL A 45 24.95 -49.71 92.51
C VAL A 45 23.92 -48.59 92.38
N HIS A 46 23.65 -47.84 93.46
CA HIS A 46 22.78 -46.67 93.39
C HIS A 46 23.36 -45.54 92.52
N THR A 47 24.67 -45.33 92.51
CA THR A 47 25.32 -44.39 91.58
C THR A 47 25.09 -44.80 90.12
N VAL A 48 25.25 -46.08 89.78
CA VAL A 48 24.99 -46.57 88.41
C VAL A 48 23.51 -46.38 88.03
N GLN A 49 22.59 -46.63 88.96
CA GLN A 49 21.16 -46.42 88.77
C GLN A 49 20.82 -44.93 88.53
N SER A 50 21.43 -44.02 89.29
CA SER A 50 21.29 -42.57 89.08
C SER A 50 21.82 -42.16 87.70
N ASN A 51 23.00 -42.66 87.32
CA ASN A 51 23.60 -42.41 86.00
C ASN A 51 22.72 -42.95 84.87
N ALA A 52 22.09 -44.11 85.06
CA ALA A 52 21.16 -44.70 84.11
C ALA A 52 19.92 -43.82 83.89
N ASN A 53 19.36 -43.24 84.96
CA ASN A 53 18.26 -42.27 84.86
C ASN A 53 18.67 -41.02 84.07
N THR A 54 19.82 -40.44 84.39
CA THR A 54 20.34 -39.26 83.68
C THR A 54 20.59 -39.56 82.20
N LEU A 55 21.12 -40.75 81.89
CA LEU A 55 21.36 -41.18 80.52
C LEU A 55 20.05 -41.41 79.75
N ASP A 56 19.04 -42.04 80.37
CA ASP A 56 17.72 -42.24 79.76
C ASP A 56 17.04 -40.90 79.44
N GLN A 57 17.14 -39.92 80.34
CA GLN A 57 16.65 -38.57 80.11
C GLN A 57 17.36 -37.89 78.93
N ALA A 58 18.69 -37.97 78.86
CA ALA A 58 19.44 -37.42 77.72
C ALA A 58 19.06 -38.10 76.40
N MET A 59 18.88 -39.43 76.40
CA MET A 59 18.40 -40.17 75.22
C MET A 59 16.99 -39.81 74.81
N ASN A 60 16.10 -39.55 75.77
CA ASN A 60 14.76 -39.04 75.49
C ASN A 60 14.84 -37.69 74.76
N THR A 61 15.65 -36.75 75.27
CA THR A 61 15.89 -35.44 74.62
C THR A 61 16.43 -35.59 73.20
N LEU A 62 17.40 -36.50 72.98
CA LEU A 62 17.94 -36.76 71.64
C LEU A 62 16.91 -37.37 70.68
N ARG A 63 16.07 -38.29 71.15
CA ARG A 63 14.99 -38.87 70.33
C ARG A 63 13.94 -37.82 69.96
N GLN A 64 13.59 -36.94 70.89
CA GLN A 64 12.65 -35.85 70.64
C GLN A 64 13.17 -34.83 69.62
N SER A 65 14.47 -34.52 69.64
CA SER A 65 15.04 -33.54 68.70
C SER A 65 14.92 -33.98 67.23
N ILE A 66 14.95 -35.29 66.96
CA ILE A 66 14.82 -35.84 65.59
C ILE A 66 13.43 -36.39 65.25
N ALA A 67 12.46 -36.34 66.18
CA ALA A 67 11.14 -36.94 65.99
C ALA A 67 10.39 -36.40 64.76
N ASN A 68 10.60 -35.11 64.45
CA ASN A 68 9.96 -34.42 63.31
C ASN A 68 10.90 -34.19 62.12
N LYS A 69 11.91 -35.05 61.92
CA LYS A 69 12.93 -34.84 60.88
C LYS A 69 12.37 -34.83 59.45
N ASP A 70 11.45 -35.73 59.15
CA ASP A 70 10.86 -35.82 57.81
C ASP A 70 9.92 -34.65 57.51
N ALA A 71 9.13 -34.24 58.51
CA ALA A 71 8.30 -33.03 58.41
C ALA A 71 9.14 -31.77 58.24
N THR A 72 10.28 -31.68 58.93
CA THR A 72 11.24 -30.57 58.75
C THR A 72 11.81 -30.59 57.34
N LYS A 73 12.21 -31.75 56.81
CA LYS A 73 12.75 -31.86 55.44
C LYS A 73 11.74 -31.57 54.32
N ALA A 74 10.45 -31.72 54.61
CA ALA A 74 9.38 -31.37 53.69
C ALA A 74 8.92 -29.91 53.82
N SER A 75 9.35 -29.19 54.86
CA SER A 75 8.91 -27.82 55.10
C SER A 75 9.54 -26.85 54.11
N GLU A 76 8.89 -25.70 53.94
CA GLU A 76 9.44 -24.59 53.17
C GLU A 76 10.84 -24.21 53.66
N ASP A 77 10.95 -24.08 54.98
CA ASP A 77 12.12 -23.62 55.69
C ASP A 77 13.35 -24.49 55.42
N TYR A 78 13.19 -25.82 55.29
CA TYR A 78 14.28 -26.68 54.84
C TYR A 78 14.50 -26.60 53.33
N VAL A 79 13.48 -26.82 52.51
CA VAL A 79 13.70 -27.06 51.07
C VAL A 79 14.20 -25.80 50.35
N ASP A 80 13.86 -24.60 50.84
CA ASP A 80 14.39 -23.32 50.32
C ASP A 80 15.56 -22.75 51.15
N ALA A 81 16.03 -23.43 52.21
CA ALA A 81 17.20 -22.98 52.95
C ALA A 81 18.47 -22.99 52.10
N ASN A 82 19.49 -22.24 52.56
CA ASN A 82 20.81 -22.34 51.96
C ASN A 82 21.41 -23.75 52.14
N ASN A 83 22.18 -24.18 51.15
CA ASN A 83 22.71 -25.54 51.07
C ASN A 83 23.59 -25.92 52.29
N ASP A 84 24.35 -24.96 52.82
CA ASP A 84 25.16 -25.14 54.03
C ASP A 84 24.30 -25.39 55.27
N LYS A 85 23.17 -24.69 55.41
CA LYS A 85 22.21 -24.86 56.50
C LYS A 85 21.47 -26.20 56.41
N GLN A 86 21.03 -26.59 55.21
CA GLN A 86 20.49 -27.93 54.95
C GLN A 86 21.50 -29.02 55.34
N THR A 87 22.76 -28.85 54.93
CA THR A 87 23.85 -29.79 55.24
C THR A 87 24.10 -29.87 56.74
N ALA A 88 24.15 -28.73 57.45
CA ALA A 88 24.32 -28.69 58.89
C ALA A 88 23.21 -29.45 59.62
N TYR A 89 21.94 -29.24 59.23
CA TYR A 89 20.80 -29.97 59.78
C TYR A 89 20.89 -31.48 59.51
N ASN A 90 21.17 -31.86 58.26
CA ASN A 90 21.33 -33.27 57.88
C ASN A 90 22.44 -33.97 58.67
N ASN A 91 23.59 -33.31 58.84
CA ASN A 91 24.71 -33.85 59.61
C ASN A 91 24.38 -34.00 61.09
N ALA A 92 23.69 -33.02 61.69
CA ALA A 92 23.25 -33.09 63.08
C ALA A 92 22.26 -34.24 63.30
N VAL A 93 21.27 -34.39 62.40
CA VAL A 93 20.31 -35.50 62.44
C VAL A 93 21.01 -36.85 62.26
N ALA A 94 21.95 -36.97 61.32
CA ALA A 94 22.71 -38.19 61.10
C ALA A 94 23.55 -38.57 62.33
N ALA A 95 24.17 -37.59 63.00
CA ALA A 95 24.91 -37.83 64.24
C ALA A 95 23.99 -38.30 65.38
N ALA A 96 22.80 -37.73 65.52
CA ALA A 96 21.79 -38.17 66.48
C ALA A 96 21.28 -39.59 66.18
N ASP A 97 20.96 -39.88 64.91
CA ASP A 97 20.55 -41.22 64.44
C ASP A 97 21.66 -42.25 64.72
N SER A 98 22.94 -41.90 64.55
CA SER A 98 24.05 -42.79 64.84
C SER A 98 24.13 -43.19 66.33
N ILE A 99 23.84 -42.26 67.25
CA ILE A 99 23.80 -42.55 68.69
C ILE A 99 22.57 -43.41 69.03
N ILE A 100 21.41 -43.06 68.47
CA ILE A 100 20.14 -43.75 68.70
C ILE A 100 20.17 -45.21 68.24
N ASN A 101 20.89 -45.50 67.16
CA ASN A 101 20.98 -46.82 66.54
C ASN A 101 22.29 -47.56 66.88
N ALA A 102 23.07 -47.07 67.85
CA ALA A 102 24.33 -47.71 68.23
C ALA A 102 24.10 -49.10 68.85
N ASN A 103 24.60 -50.14 68.19
CA ASN A 103 24.48 -51.54 68.61
C ASN A 103 25.73 -52.07 69.34
N SER A 104 26.85 -51.35 69.28
CA SER A 104 28.11 -51.66 69.97
C SER A 104 28.83 -50.36 70.30
N ASN A 105 29.60 -50.32 71.39
CA ASN A 105 30.31 -49.12 71.87
C ASN A 105 29.39 -47.89 71.95
N PRO A 106 28.29 -47.96 72.73
CA PRO A 106 27.35 -46.86 72.81
C PRO A 106 28.00 -45.61 73.44
N GLU A 107 27.55 -44.43 73.03
CA GLU A 107 27.82 -43.21 73.79
C GLU A 107 27.11 -43.32 75.14
N MET A 108 27.88 -43.16 76.22
CA MET A 108 27.43 -43.31 77.61
C MET A 108 27.46 -41.99 78.37
N ASN A 109 27.98 -40.91 77.77
CA ASN A 109 28.07 -39.59 78.37
C ASN A 109 26.78 -38.79 78.10
N PRO A 110 25.95 -38.51 79.14
CA PRO A 110 24.71 -37.76 78.96
C PRO A 110 24.94 -36.35 78.40
N SER A 111 26.03 -35.69 78.77
CA SER A 111 26.36 -34.35 78.28
C SER A 111 26.63 -34.33 76.78
N THR A 112 27.34 -35.34 76.26
CA THR A 112 27.58 -35.49 74.81
C THR A 112 26.27 -35.70 74.05
N ILE A 113 25.37 -36.54 74.59
CA ILE A 113 24.06 -36.83 74.00
C ILE A 113 23.18 -35.57 73.98
N THR A 114 23.14 -34.83 75.08
CA THR A 114 22.40 -33.56 75.16
C THR A 114 22.95 -32.53 74.19
N GLN A 115 24.28 -32.39 74.06
CA GLN A 115 24.90 -31.49 73.08
C GLN A 115 24.52 -31.85 71.63
N LYS A 116 24.39 -33.15 71.31
CA LYS A 116 23.93 -33.59 69.99
C LYS A 116 22.46 -33.25 69.74
N ALA A 117 21.62 -33.35 70.77
CA ALA A 117 20.24 -32.90 70.68
C ALA A 117 20.14 -31.39 70.45
N GLU A 118 20.95 -30.59 71.17
CA GLU A 118 21.07 -29.14 70.98
C GLU A 118 21.53 -28.80 69.56
N GLN A 119 22.53 -29.51 69.02
CA GLN A 119 23.00 -29.31 67.63
C GLN A 119 21.88 -29.53 66.60
N VAL A 120 21.04 -30.56 66.77
CA VAL A 120 19.87 -30.78 65.90
C VAL A 120 18.89 -29.61 65.99
N ASN A 121 18.57 -29.15 67.21
CA ASN A 121 17.64 -28.05 67.40
C ASN A 121 18.19 -26.72 66.86
N SER A 122 19.46 -26.40 67.13
CA SER A 122 20.09 -25.17 66.62
C SER A 122 20.21 -25.17 65.10
N SER A 123 20.59 -26.30 64.49
CA SER A 123 20.65 -26.40 63.02
C SER A 123 19.27 -26.37 62.36
N LYS A 124 18.23 -26.90 63.03
CA LYS A 124 16.84 -26.78 62.61
C LYS A 124 16.38 -25.32 62.61
N THR A 125 16.61 -24.58 63.69
CA THR A 125 16.26 -23.15 63.79
C THR A 125 17.10 -22.27 62.86
N ALA A 126 18.27 -22.75 62.42
CA ALA A 126 19.13 -22.03 61.49
C ALA A 126 18.70 -22.17 60.02
N LEU A 127 17.78 -23.11 59.70
CA LEU A 127 17.12 -23.15 58.40
C LEU A 127 16.45 -21.80 58.12
N ASN A 128 16.43 -21.41 56.85
CA ASN A 128 16.05 -20.05 56.45
C ASN A 128 15.34 -20.00 55.10
N GLY A 129 14.54 -21.02 54.83
CA GLY A 129 13.81 -21.12 53.57
C GLY A 129 12.75 -20.04 53.44
N ASP A 130 12.11 -19.66 54.55
CA ASP A 130 11.10 -18.60 54.58
C ASP A 130 11.71 -17.20 54.39
N GLU A 131 12.88 -16.90 54.96
CA GLU A 131 13.58 -15.64 54.66
C GLU A 131 14.08 -15.60 53.22
N ASN A 132 14.54 -16.73 52.68
CA ASN A 132 14.90 -16.83 51.27
C ASN A 132 13.69 -16.61 50.37
N LEU A 133 12.50 -17.16 50.70
CA LEU A 133 11.27 -16.90 49.97
C LEU A 133 10.86 -15.42 50.06
N ALA A 134 10.89 -14.83 51.25
CA ALA A 134 10.56 -13.42 51.45
C ALA A 134 11.48 -12.51 50.62
N THR A 135 12.79 -12.81 50.61
CA THR A 135 13.79 -12.12 49.80
C THR A 135 13.52 -12.29 48.30
N ALA A 136 13.23 -13.50 47.84
CA ALA A 136 12.89 -13.78 46.45
C ALA A 136 11.65 -12.98 46.01
N LYS A 137 10.58 -12.96 46.83
CA LYS A 137 9.36 -12.18 46.56
C LYS A 137 9.65 -10.70 46.45
N GLN A 138 10.47 -10.15 47.35
CA GLN A 138 10.84 -8.73 47.30
C GLN A 138 11.65 -8.41 46.04
N ASN A 139 12.64 -9.24 45.72
CA ASN A 139 13.47 -9.07 44.52
C ASN A 139 12.65 -9.16 43.23
N ALA A 140 11.70 -10.09 43.15
CA ALA A 140 10.80 -10.20 42.01
C ALA A 140 9.89 -8.97 41.88
N LYS A 141 9.30 -8.48 42.98
CA LYS A 141 8.50 -7.24 42.97
C LYS A 141 9.31 -6.03 42.53
N THR A 142 10.55 -5.89 43.00
CA THR A 142 11.48 -4.84 42.55
C THR A 142 11.78 -4.98 41.06
N TYR A 143 12.02 -6.21 40.58
CA TYR A 143 12.27 -6.47 39.16
C TYR A 143 11.08 -6.08 38.28
N LEU A 144 9.84 -6.41 38.68
CA LEU A 144 8.62 -6.01 37.98
C LEU A 144 8.48 -4.48 37.84
N ASN A 145 9.08 -3.70 38.74
CA ASN A 145 9.09 -2.24 38.62
C ASN A 145 10.00 -1.73 37.51
N THR A 146 10.95 -2.55 37.03
CA THR A 146 11.83 -2.21 35.91
C THR A 146 11.19 -2.46 34.55
N LEU A 147 10.09 -3.23 34.50
CA LEU A 147 9.38 -3.57 33.28
C LEU A 147 8.54 -2.39 32.79
N THR A 148 8.76 -1.99 31.54
CA THR A 148 8.21 -0.74 30.98
C THR A 148 7.01 -0.95 30.07
N SER A 149 6.81 -2.16 29.53
CA SER A 149 5.84 -2.42 28.45
C SER A 149 4.53 -3.03 28.95
N ILE A 150 4.55 -3.86 30.00
CA ILE A 150 3.33 -4.47 30.56
C ILE A 150 2.34 -3.43 31.12
N THR A 151 1.04 -3.69 31.05
CA THR A 151 0.00 -2.81 31.63
C THR A 151 -0.02 -2.89 33.16
N ASP A 152 -0.67 -1.92 33.81
CA ASP A 152 -0.87 -1.93 35.26
C ASP A 152 -1.70 -3.14 35.70
N ALA A 153 -2.69 -3.57 34.89
CA ALA A 153 -3.48 -4.77 35.16
C ALA A 153 -2.64 -6.06 35.10
N GLN A 154 -1.76 -6.18 34.10
CA GLN A 154 -0.81 -7.30 33.99
C GLN A 154 0.17 -7.30 35.17
N LYS A 155 0.76 -6.14 35.49
CA LYS A 155 1.69 -5.99 36.59
C LYS A 155 1.07 -6.35 37.94
N ASN A 156 -0.16 -5.89 38.20
CA ASN A 156 -0.89 -6.22 39.41
C ASN A 156 -1.17 -7.72 39.54
N ASN A 157 -1.56 -8.37 38.44
CA ASN A 157 -1.75 -9.82 38.42
C ASN A 157 -0.44 -10.58 38.74
N LEU A 158 0.68 -10.16 38.17
CA LEU A 158 2.00 -10.75 38.46
C LEU A 158 2.43 -10.52 39.91
N ILE A 159 2.14 -9.35 40.49
CA ILE A 159 2.39 -9.07 41.93
C ILE A 159 1.56 -10.02 42.82
N SER A 160 0.30 -10.28 42.48
CA SER A 160 -0.54 -11.24 43.20
C SER A 160 0.02 -12.66 43.10
N GLN A 161 0.49 -13.08 41.93
CA GLN A 161 1.13 -14.39 41.74
C GLN A 161 2.42 -14.52 42.57
N ILE A 162 3.30 -13.50 42.57
CA ILE A 162 4.51 -13.48 43.42
C ILE A 162 4.14 -13.57 44.90
N THR A 163 3.12 -12.83 45.33
CA THR A 163 2.69 -12.81 46.73
C THR A 163 2.17 -14.19 47.18
N SER A 164 1.47 -14.89 46.30
CA SER A 164 0.85 -16.20 46.56
C SER A 164 1.82 -17.39 46.43
N ALA A 165 2.99 -17.21 45.80
CA ALA A 165 3.97 -18.27 45.66
C ALA A 165 4.45 -18.76 47.03
N THR A 166 4.55 -20.07 47.21
CA THR A 166 4.96 -20.72 48.49
C THR A 166 6.40 -21.23 48.48
N ARG A 167 7.12 -21.03 47.36
CA ARG A 167 8.47 -21.58 47.12
C ARG A 167 9.28 -20.59 46.29
N VAL A 168 10.59 -20.54 46.51
CA VAL A 168 11.52 -19.66 45.76
C VAL A 168 11.43 -19.91 44.26
N SER A 169 11.41 -21.18 43.84
CA SER A 169 11.29 -21.57 42.42
C SER A 169 9.99 -21.10 41.76
N GLY A 170 8.88 -21.03 42.52
CA GLY A 170 7.62 -20.49 42.05
C GLY A 170 7.71 -18.98 41.79
N VAL A 171 8.38 -18.24 42.67
CA VAL A 171 8.65 -16.81 42.48
C VAL A 171 9.49 -16.57 41.21
N ASP A 172 10.54 -17.37 41.02
CA ASP A 172 11.40 -17.28 39.83
C ASP A 172 10.64 -17.56 38.54
N THR A 173 9.72 -18.53 38.55
CA THR A 173 8.83 -18.82 37.40
C THR A 173 7.97 -17.61 37.04
N VAL A 174 7.36 -16.96 38.04
CA VAL A 174 6.54 -15.76 37.80
C VAL A 174 7.39 -14.61 37.27
N LYS A 175 8.62 -14.45 37.77
CA LYS A 175 9.57 -13.45 37.27
C LYS A 175 9.89 -13.68 35.79
N GLN A 176 10.18 -14.91 35.37
CA GLN A 176 10.43 -15.25 33.96
C GLN A 176 9.20 -14.99 33.08
N ASN A 177 8.00 -15.35 33.56
CA ASN A 177 6.75 -15.06 32.84
C ASN A 177 6.54 -13.55 32.66
N ALA A 178 6.88 -12.73 33.66
CA ALA A 178 6.83 -11.29 33.56
C ALA A 178 7.78 -10.74 32.48
N GLN A 179 8.98 -11.31 32.36
CA GLN A 179 9.96 -10.94 31.32
C GLN A 179 9.44 -11.21 29.91
N HIS A 180 8.92 -12.42 29.68
CA HIS A 180 8.39 -12.80 28.38
C HIS A 180 7.16 -11.97 28.00
N LEU A 181 6.27 -11.70 28.96
CA LEU A 181 5.11 -10.85 28.74
C LEU A 181 5.51 -9.41 28.39
N ASP A 182 6.50 -8.84 29.09
CA ASP A 182 7.01 -7.50 28.79
C ASP A 182 7.61 -7.42 27.39
N GLN A 183 8.39 -8.43 27.00
CA GLN A 183 8.95 -8.52 25.64
C GLN A 183 7.85 -8.64 24.57
N ALA A 184 6.81 -9.45 24.81
CA ALA A 184 5.68 -9.56 23.89
C ALA A 184 4.93 -8.23 23.72
N MET A 185 4.73 -7.50 24.83
CA MET A 185 4.13 -6.17 24.82
C MET A 185 4.99 -5.14 24.07
N ALA A 186 6.31 -5.16 24.28
CA ALA A 186 7.25 -4.31 23.54
C ALA A 186 7.20 -4.61 22.03
N ASN A 187 7.13 -5.88 21.65
CA ASN A 187 6.99 -6.29 20.26
C ASN A 187 5.67 -5.82 19.64
N LEU A 188 4.56 -5.90 20.39
CA LEU A 188 3.27 -5.37 19.96
C LEU A 188 3.33 -3.86 19.72
N GLN A 189 3.96 -3.10 20.63
CA GLN A 189 4.19 -1.67 20.47
C GLN A 189 4.98 -1.38 19.19
N ASN A 190 6.10 -2.07 18.99
CA ASN A 190 6.91 -1.93 17.79
C ASN A 190 6.14 -2.25 16.50
N GLY A 191 5.27 -3.26 16.53
CA GLY A 191 4.41 -3.62 15.41
C GLY A 191 3.45 -2.52 14.96
N ILE A 192 3.05 -1.62 15.87
CA ILE A 192 2.11 -0.53 15.57
C ILE A 192 2.77 0.85 15.39
N ASN A 193 4.07 0.99 15.69
CA ASN A 193 4.76 2.29 15.63
C ASN A 193 4.70 2.96 14.24
N ASN A 194 4.65 2.17 13.17
CA ASN A 194 4.62 2.67 11.79
C ASN A 194 3.19 2.90 11.25
N GLU A 195 2.16 2.94 12.10
CA GLU A 195 0.76 3.13 11.68
C GLU A 195 0.59 4.34 10.75
N SER A 196 1.13 5.50 11.12
CA SER A 196 0.96 6.74 10.34
C SER A 196 1.58 6.65 8.95
N GLN A 197 2.73 6.00 8.82
CA GLN A 197 3.40 5.74 7.56
C GLN A 197 2.60 4.77 6.69
N VAL A 198 2.07 3.70 7.28
CA VAL A 198 1.22 2.74 6.57
C VAL A 198 -0.04 3.45 6.04
N LYS A 199 -0.74 4.21 6.88
CA LYS A 199 -1.96 4.94 6.50
C LYS A 199 -1.75 6.01 5.44
N SER A 200 -0.55 6.59 5.37
CA SER A 200 -0.19 7.59 4.36
C SER A 200 0.22 6.96 3.02
N SER A 201 0.51 5.65 3.00
CA SER A 201 0.92 4.96 1.78
C SER A 201 -0.25 4.69 0.84
N GLU A 202 0.01 4.68 -0.47
CA GLU A 202 -1.01 4.30 -1.46
C GLU A 202 -1.45 2.84 -1.32
N LYS A 203 -0.57 1.97 -0.79
CA LYS A 203 -0.92 0.59 -0.44
C LYS A 203 -2.11 0.53 0.52
N TYR A 204 -2.22 1.48 1.45
CA TYR A 204 -3.39 1.63 2.31
C TYR A 204 -4.50 2.44 1.63
N ARG A 205 -4.20 3.65 1.13
CA ARG A 205 -5.22 4.59 0.64
C ARG A 205 -6.06 4.04 -0.52
N ASP A 206 -5.44 3.29 -1.43
CA ASP A 206 -6.11 2.66 -2.58
C ASP A 206 -6.60 1.23 -2.29
N ALA A 207 -6.30 0.66 -1.11
CA ALA A 207 -6.79 -0.66 -0.73
C ALA A 207 -8.32 -0.72 -0.67
N ASP A 208 -8.86 -1.92 -0.67
CA ASP A 208 -10.30 -2.11 -0.44
C ASP A 208 -10.68 -1.65 0.97
N THR A 209 -11.87 -1.03 1.08
CA THR A 209 -12.36 -0.44 2.32
C THR A 209 -12.43 -1.45 3.47
N ASN A 210 -12.80 -2.71 3.19
CA ASN A 210 -12.81 -3.76 4.21
C ASN A 210 -11.40 -4.08 4.73
N LYS A 211 -10.38 -4.07 3.86
CA LYS A 211 -8.98 -4.32 4.24
C LYS A 211 -8.38 -3.16 5.03
N GLN A 212 -8.73 -1.93 4.67
CA GLN A 212 -8.41 -0.74 5.48
C GLN A 212 -9.01 -0.88 6.89
N GLN A 213 -10.29 -1.25 6.96
CA GLN A 213 -11.00 -1.43 8.23
C GLN A 213 -10.42 -2.58 9.07
N GLU A 214 -10.02 -3.70 8.46
CA GLU A 214 -9.34 -4.80 9.15
C GLU A 214 -8.03 -4.33 9.80
N TYR A 215 -7.22 -3.55 9.08
CA TYR A 215 -6.00 -2.96 9.62
C TYR A 215 -6.29 -1.97 10.76
N ASP A 216 -7.23 -1.05 10.57
CA ASP A 216 -7.65 -0.07 11.58
C ASP A 216 -8.17 -0.73 12.87
N ASN A 217 -8.97 -1.79 12.73
CA ASN A 217 -9.48 -2.57 13.85
C ASN A 217 -8.36 -3.30 14.58
N ALA A 218 -7.41 -3.90 13.86
CA ALA A 218 -6.26 -4.57 14.46
C ALA A 218 -5.37 -3.59 15.25
N ILE A 219 -5.12 -2.40 14.69
CA ILE A 219 -4.38 -1.33 15.37
C ILE A 219 -5.14 -0.85 16.62
N THR A 220 -6.46 -0.64 16.51
CA THR A 220 -7.29 -0.21 17.64
C THR A 220 -7.25 -1.23 18.78
N ALA A 221 -7.39 -2.52 18.46
CA ALA A 221 -7.27 -3.60 19.44
C ALA A 221 -5.88 -3.66 20.09
N ALA A 222 -4.81 -3.52 19.29
CA ALA A 222 -3.45 -3.48 19.80
C ALA A 222 -3.23 -2.28 20.76
N LYS A 223 -3.71 -1.08 20.41
CA LYS A 223 -3.66 0.10 21.29
C LYS A 223 -4.44 -0.10 22.59
N ALA A 224 -5.57 -0.81 22.55
CA ALA A 224 -6.34 -1.13 23.75
C ALA A 224 -5.55 -2.06 24.69
N ILE A 225 -4.85 -3.05 24.14
CA ILE A 225 -3.94 -3.93 24.90
C ILE A 225 -2.76 -3.15 25.48
N LEU A 226 -2.14 -2.27 24.69
CA LEU A 226 -0.95 -1.50 25.07
C LEU A 226 -1.21 -0.35 26.05
N ASN A 227 -2.48 0.00 26.29
CA ASN A 227 -2.79 1.10 27.19
C ASN A 227 -2.25 0.81 28.59
N LYS A 228 -1.29 1.61 29.06
CA LYS A 228 -0.57 1.33 30.31
C LYS A 228 -1.50 1.29 31.53
N GLN A 229 -2.40 2.27 31.64
CA GLN A 229 -3.26 2.45 32.83
C GLN A 229 -4.57 1.66 32.74
N HIS A 230 -5.13 1.53 31.54
CA HIS A 230 -6.47 0.98 31.33
C HIS A 230 -6.48 -0.30 30.46
N GLY A 231 -5.31 -0.76 30.03
CA GLY A 231 -5.19 -1.99 29.27
C GLY A 231 -5.49 -3.23 30.13
N PRO A 232 -6.10 -4.28 29.56
CA PRO A 232 -6.50 -5.46 30.31
C PRO A 232 -5.30 -6.31 30.75
N ASN A 233 -5.54 -7.26 31.66
CA ASN A 233 -4.60 -8.33 31.99
C ASN A 233 -4.51 -9.36 30.85
N THR A 234 -3.94 -8.96 29.72
CA THR A 234 -3.85 -9.80 28.52
C THR A 234 -2.75 -10.84 28.69
N ALA A 235 -3.05 -12.12 28.44
CA ALA A 235 -2.04 -13.18 28.46
C ALA A 235 -1.04 -13.06 27.30
N GLN A 236 0.19 -13.55 27.49
CA GLN A 236 1.28 -13.43 26.51
C GLN A 236 0.87 -13.91 25.10
N ASN A 237 0.30 -15.10 24.98
CA ASN A 237 -0.15 -15.66 23.71
C ASN A 237 -1.22 -14.79 23.01
N ALA A 238 -2.07 -14.11 23.77
CA ALA A 238 -3.07 -13.19 23.23
C ALA A 238 -2.45 -11.87 22.75
N VAL A 239 -1.39 -11.38 23.43
CA VAL A 239 -0.57 -10.24 22.96
C VAL A 239 0.11 -10.60 21.64
N GLU A 240 0.74 -11.77 21.55
CA GLU A 240 1.38 -12.27 20.34
C GLU A 240 0.38 -12.45 19.19
N ALA A 241 -0.83 -12.97 19.47
CA ALA A 241 -1.90 -13.08 18.49
C ALA A 241 -2.41 -11.70 18.01
N ALA A 242 -2.43 -10.68 18.87
CA ALA A 242 -2.76 -9.31 18.47
C ALA A 242 -1.71 -8.74 17.51
N LEU A 243 -0.42 -8.98 17.77
CA LEU A 243 0.67 -8.59 16.86
C LEU A 243 0.55 -9.30 15.51
N GLN A 244 0.27 -10.60 15.50
CA GLN A 244 0.04 -11.34 14.26
C GLN A 244 -1.14 -10.79 13.46
N ARG A 245 -2.25 -10.41 14.11
CA ARG A 245 -3.38 -9.78 13.43
C ARG A 245 -3.00 -8.45 12.78
N VAL A 246 -2.21 -7.61 13.48
CA VAL A 246 -1.69 -6.35 12.91
C VAL A 246 -0.86 -6.63 11.65
N ASN A 247 0.07 -7.58 11.73
CA ASN A 247 0.93 -7.92 10.58
C ASN A 247 0.13 -8.48 9.41
N ASN A 248 -0.77 -9.43 9.66
CA ASN A 248 -1.60 -10.03 8.62
C ASN A 248 -2.52 -9.00 7.95
N ALA A 249 -3.15 -8.11 8.73
CA ALA A 249 -4.01 -7.07 8.17
C ALA A 249 -3.21 -6.03 7.36
N LYS A 250 -1.99 -5.68 7.82
CA LYS A 250 -1.08 -4.81 7.08
C LYS A 250 -0.65 -5.43 5.75
N ASP A 251 -0.29 -6.71 5.74
CA ASP A 251 0.13 -7.42 4.53
C ASP A 251 -1.05 -7.65 3.57
N ALA A 252 -2.27 -7.77 4.11
CA ALA A 252 -3.49 -7.92 3.33
C ALA A 252 -3.95 -6.65 2.60
N LEU A 253 -3.40 -5.47 2.93
CA LEU A 253 -3.63 -4.23 2.20
C LEU A 253 -3.20 -4.40 0.73
N ASN A 254 -4.03 -3.96 -0.21
CA ASN A 254 -3.91 -4.33 -1.62
C ASN A 254 -3.98 -3.14 -2.59
N GLY A 255 -3.71 -1.91 -2.13
CA GLY A 255 -3.73 -0.72 -3.00
C GLY A 255 -2.72 -0.80 -4.14
N ASP A 256 -1.56 -1.40 -3.90
CA ASP A 256 -0.52 -1.68 -4.90
C ASP A 256 -1.01 -2.63 -6.01
N ALA A 257 -1.64 -3.75 -5.63
CA ALA A 257 -2.22 -4.69 -6.58
C ALA A 257 -3.34 -4.04 -7.41
N LYS A 258 -4.16 -3.19 -6.77
CA LYS A 258 -5.23 -2.44 -7.46
C LYS A 258 -4.67 -1.44 -8.46
N LEU A 259 -3.60 -0.73 -8.11
CA LEU A 259 -2.92 0.17 -9.02
C LEU A 259 -2.43 -0.55 -10.27
N ILE A 260 -1.74 -1.69 -10.11
CA ILE A 260 -1.26 -2.49 -11.23
C ILE A 260 -2.42 -2.97 -12.11
N ALA A 261 -3.51 -3.45 -11.50
CA ALA A 261 -4.70 -3.88 -12.23
C ALA A 261 -5.32 -2.72 -13.03
N ALA A 262 -5.43 -1.53 -12.43
CA ALA A 262 -5.95 -0.34 -13.09
C ALA A 262 -5.04 0.12 -14.24
N GLN A 263 -3.71 0.11 -14.05
CA GLN A 263 -2.75 0.43 -15.11
C GLN A 263 -2.89 -0.54 -16.30
N ASN A 264 -3.04 -1.83 -16.04
CA ASN A 264 -3.25 -2.83 -17.09
C ASN A 264 -4.59 -2.63 -17.81
N ALA A 265 -5.68 -2.39 -17.07
CA ALA A 265 -6.98 -2.10 -17.66
C ALA A 265 -6.95 -0.83 -18.53
N ALA A 266 -6.28 0.23 -18.07
CA ALA A 266 -6.12 1.47 -18.83
C ALA A 266 -5.26 1.26 -20.10
N LYS A 267 -4.21 0.43 -20.06
CA LYS A 267 -3.43 0.05 -21.25
C LYS A 267 -4.26 -0.75 -22.26
N GLN A 268 -5.10 -1.66 -21.78
CA GLN A 268 -6.03 -2.39 -22.65
C GLN A 268 -7.05 -1.45 -23.30
N HIS A 269 -7.65 -0.54 -22.52
CA HIS A 269 -8.55 0.50 -23.03
C HIS A 269 -7.87 1.41 -24.05
N LEU A 270 -6.63 1.82 -23.80
CA LEU A 270 -5.86 2.58 -24.76
C LEU A 270 -5.76 1.82 -26.10
N GLY A 271 -5.55 0.50 -26.04
CA GLY A 271 -5.57 -0.42 -27.19
C GLY A 271 -6.82 -0.35 -28.06
N THR A 272 -7.98 0.03 -27.52
CA THR A 272 -9.24 0.13 -28.27
C THR A 272 -9.43 1.48 -28.96
N LEU A 273 -8.61 2.49 -28.64
CA LEU A 273 -8.71 3.82 -29.26
C LEU A 273 -8.24 3.77 -30.72
N THR A 274 -9.04 4.32 -31.62
CA THR A 274 -8.87 4.11 -33.06
C THR A 274 -8.26 5.30 -33.80
N HIS A 275 -8.21 6.50 -33.25
CA HIS A 275 -7.79 7.70 -33.98
C HIS A 275 -6.41 8.21 -33.59
N ILE A 276 -5.95 7.96 -32.37
CA ILE A 276 -4.62 8.38 -31.92
C ILE A 276 -3.48 7.71 -32.70
N THR A 277 -2.36 8.44 -32.84
CA THR A 277 -1.12 7.96 -33.48
C THR A 277 -0.35 7.00 -32.57
N THR A 278 0.61 6.29 -33.15
CA THR A 278 1.54 5.43 -32.41
C THR A 278 2.35 6.24 -31.40
N ALA A 279 2.79 7.45 -31.76
CA ALA A 279 3.54 8.32 -30.85
C ALA A 279 2.70 8.77 -29.65
N GLN A 280 1.46 9.20 -29.87
CA GLN A 280 0.51 9.56 -28.80
C GLN A 280 0.21 8.36 -27.89
N ARG A 281 -0.03 7.18 -28.49
CA ARG A 281 -0.28 5.94 -27.75
C ARG A 281 0.91 5.55 -26.86
N ASN A 282 2.12 5.65 -27.36
CA ASN A 282 3.33 5.33 -26.59
C ASN A 282 3.49 6.27 -25.40
N ASP A 283 3.28 7.57 -25.60
CA ASP A 283 3.33 8.56 -24.52
C ASP A 283 2.26 8.30 -23.45
N LEU A 284 1.01 8.07 -23.85
CA LEU A 284 -0.08 7.72 -22.92
C LEU A 284 0.19 6.40 -22.18
N THR A 285 0.80 5.41 -22.84
CA THR A 285 1.22 4.15 -22.21
C THR A 285 2.27 4.38 -21.12
N ASN A 286 3.22 5.30 -21.38
CA ASN A 286 4.24 5.68 -20.40
C ASN A 286 3.62 6.43 -19.23
N GLN A 287 2.73 7.40 -19.48
CA GLN A 287 2.02 8.13 -18.44
C GLN A 287 1.18 7.20 -17.54
N ILE A 288 0.47 6.22 -18.12
CA ILE A 288 -0.26 5.19 -17.34
C ILE A 288 0.72 4.41 -16.45
N SER A 289 1.89 4.03 -16.98
CA SER A 289 2.89 3.27 -16.23
C SER A 289 3.54 4.08 -15.10
N GLN A 290 3.60 5.40 -15.22
CA GLN A 290 4.17 6.31 -14.22
C GLN A 290 3.15 6.77 -13.17
N ALA A 291 1.85 6.58 -13.41
CA ALA A 291 0.81 6.94 -12.45
C ALA A 291 0.99 6.16 -11.13
N THR A 292 1.03 6.88 -10.01
CA THR A 292 1.35 6.33 -8.69
C THR A 292 0.13 5.97 -7.84
N ASN A 293 -1.08 6.25 -8.33
CA ASN A 293 -2.35 5.96 -7.66
C ASN A 293 -3.49 5.79 -8.68
N LEU A 294 -4.63 5.28 -8.21
CA LEU A 294 -5.79 4.99 -9.05
C LEU A 294 -6.35 6.24 -9.77
N ALA A 295 -6.38 7.38 -9.08
CA ALA A 295 -6.88 8.63 -9.65
C ALA A 295 -6.00 9.12 -10.82
N GLY A 296 -4.67 8.99 -10.71
CA GLY A 296 -3.73 9.31 -11.77
C GLY A 296 -3.95 8.45 -13.02
N VAL A 297 -4.15 7.13 -12.84
CA VAL A 297 -4.46 6.23 -13.95
C VAL A 297 -5.76 6.65 -14.66
N GLU A 298 -6.80 6.94 -13.89
CA GLU A 298 -8.10 7.36 -14.43
C GLU A 298 -8.00 8.68 -15.21
N SER A 299 -7.25 9.65 -14.70
CA SER A 299 -7.00 10.94 -15.36
C SER A 299 -6.33 10.77 -16.73
N VAL A 300 -5.31 9.90 -16.83
CA VAL A 300 -4.64 9.62 -18.11
C VAL A 300 -5.61 8.92 -19.07
N LYS A 301 -6.44 7.98 -18.58
CA LYS A 301 -7.47 7.30 -19.39
C LYS A 301 -8.49 8.29 -19.99
N GLN A 302 -8.95 9.28 -19.22
CA GLN A 302 -9.86 10.32 -19.69
C GLN A 302 -9.20 11.26 -20.71
N SER A 303 -7.93 11.60 -20.47
CA SER A 303 -7.13 12.39 -21.40
C SER A 303 -6.94 11.66 -22.74
N ALA A 304 -6.71 10.35 -22.71
CA ALA A 304 -6.61 9.50 -23.89
C ALA A 304 -7.91 9.52 -24.72
N ASN A 305 -9.08 9.34 -24.08
CA ASN A 305 -10.38 9.42 -24.76
C ASN A 305 -10.62 10.79 -25.40
N SER A 306 -10.28 11.86 -24.68
CA SER A 306 -10.47 13.23 -25.17
C SER A 306 -9.58 13.54 -26.37
N LEU A 307 -8.33 13.05 -26.34
CA LEU A 307 -7.41 13.16 -27.47
C LEU A 307 -7.89 12.35 -28.67
N ASP A 308 -8.34 11.11 -28.46
CA ASP A 308 -8.87 10.26 -29.52
C ASP A 308 -10.10 10.88 -30.20
N GLY A 309 -11.02 11.45 -29.42
CA GLY A 309 -12.16 12.20 -29.94
C GLY A 309 -11.74 13.42 -30.78
N ALA A 310 -10.76 14.20 -30.33
CA ALA A 310 -10.23 15.34 -31.10
C ALA A 310 -9.58 14.89 -32.42
N MET A 311 -8.84 13.78 -32.39
CA MET A 311 -8.25 13.17 -33.58
C MET A 311 -9.34 12.66 -34.54
N GLY A 312 -10.41 12.05 -34.03
CA GLY A 312 -11.57 11.63 -34.82
C GLY A 312 -12.29 12.81 -35.50
N ASN A 313 -12.41 13.95 -34.81
CA ASN A 313 -12.98 15.17 -35.39
C ASN A 313 -12.10 15.73 -36.51
N LEU A 314 -10.76 15.74 -36.31
CA LEU A 314 -9.82 16.15 -37.35
C LEU A 314 -9.88 15.24 -38.58
N GLN A 315 -9.98 13.92 -38.37
CA GLN A 315 -10.16 12.94 -39.44
C GLN A 315 -11.45 13.21 -40.22
N THR A 316 -12.56 13.46 -39.50
CA THR A 316 -13.86 13.75 -40.12
C THR A 316 -13.78 14.99 -41.01
N ALA A 317 -13.08 16.04 -40.58
CA ALA A 317 -12.91 17.26 -41.37
C ALA A 317 -12.10 17.05 -42.65
N ILE A 318 -11.15 16.11 -42.67
CA ILE A 318 -10.39 15.74 -43.88
C ILE A 318 -11.17 14.83 -44.83
N ASN A 319 -12.17 14.07 -44.36
CA ASN A 319 -12.87 13.10 -45.22
C ASN A 319 -13.51 13.74 -46.48
N ASP A 320 -13.88 15.03 -46.43
CA ASP A 320 -14.40 15.80 -47.57
C ASP A 320 -13.32 16.50 -48.41
N LYS A 321 -12.05 16.11 -48.27
CA LYS A 321 -10.91 16.67 -49.02
C LYS A 321 -11.13 16.57 -50.52
N ALA A 322 -11.44 15.38 -51.02
CA ALA A 322 -11.61 15.13 -52.46
C ALA A 322 -12.72 16.01 -53.05
N GLY A 323 -13.89 16.03 -52.41
CA GLY A 323 -15.02 16.88 -52.81
C GLY A 323 -14.67 18.37 -52.79
N THR A 324 -13.91 18.82 -51.80
CA THR A 324 -13.45 20.21 -51.73
C THR A 324 -12.50 20.54 -52.89
N LEU A 325 -11.50 19.69 -53.16
CA LEU A 325 -10.50 19.92 -54.22
C LEU A 325 -11.09 19.91 -55.63
N GLU A 326 -12.15 19.13 -55.86
CA GLU A 326 -12.85 19.07 -57.15
C GLU A 326 -13.89 20.19 -57.32
N SER A 327 -14.25 20.87 -56.22
CA SER A 327 -15.28 21.91 -56.25
C SER A 327 -14.86 23.14 -57.07
N GLN A 328 -15.83 23.76 -57.74
CA GLN A 328 -15.64 25.05 -58.41
C GLN A 328 -15.11 26.11 -57.43
N ASN A 329 -15.62 26.11 -56.20
CA ASN A 329 -15.22 27.07 -55.18
C ASN A 329 -13.73 26.96 -54.82
N PHE A 330 -13.13 25.78 -54.90
CA PHE A 330 -11.68 25.62 -54.76
C PHE A 330 -10.94 25.97 -56.07
N LEU A 331 -11.35 25.38 -57.19
CA LEU A 331 -10.61 25.49 -58.46
C LEU A 331 -10.49 26.94 -58.98
N ASP A 332 -11.48 27.79 -58.70
CA ASP A 332 -11.48 29.21 -59.06
C ASP A 332 -11.12 30.17 -57.90
N ALA A 333 -10.85 29.64 -56.69
CA ALA A 333 -10.41 30.48 -55.57
C ALA A 333 -9.05 31.13 -55.88
N ASP A 334 -8.70 32.18 -55.14
CA ASP A 334 -7.39 32.80 -55.26
C ASP A 334 -6.29 31.78 -54.94
N GLU A 335 -5.17 31.86 -55.64
CA GLU A 335 -4.06 30.94 -55.48
C GLU A 335 -3.58 30.85 -54.01
N GLN A 336 -3.50 31.99 -53.33
CA GLN A 336 -3.12 32.05 -51.91
C GLN A 336 -4.09 31.26 -51.01
N LYS A 337 -5.41 31.32 -51.27
CA LYS A 337 -6.43 30.61 -50.48
C LYS A 337 -6.42 29.12 -50.76
N ARG A 338 -6.22 28.71 -52.03
CA ARG A 338 -6.00 27.30 -52.39
C ARG A 338 -4.77 26.74 -51.68
N ASN A 339 -3.67 27.50 -51.69
CA ASN A 339 -2.43 27.11 -51.02
C ASN A 339 -2.62 27.01 -49.50
N ALA A 340 -3.34 27.94 -48.87
CA ALA A 340 -3.66 27.88 -47.44
C ALA A 340 -4.49 26.64 -47.08
N TYR A 341 -5.51 26.29 -47.88
CA TYR A 341 -6.29 25.07 -47.69
C TYR A 341 -5.42 23.81 -47.84
N ASN A 342 -4.61 23.73 -48.90
CA ASN A 342 -3.71 22.60 -49.13
C ASN A 342 -2.67 22.43 -47.99
N GLN A 343 -2.14 23.54 -47.46
CA GLN A 343 -1.23 23.50 -46.31
C GLN A 343 -1.93 23.00 -45.05
N ALA A 344 -3.15 23.48 -44.76
CA ALA A 344 -3.92 23.02 -43.61
C ALA A 344 -4.29 21.53 -43.71
N VAL A 345 -4.63 21.05 -44.91
CA VAL A 345 -4.84 19.63 -45.20
C VAL A 345 -3.57 18.82 -44.94
N SER A 346 -2.42 19.25 -45.48
CA SER A 346 -1.14 18.56 -45.28
C SER A 346 -0.72 18.49 -43.81
N ALA A 347 -0.91 19.57 -43.06
CA ALA A 347 -0.65 19.60 -41.62
C ALA A 347 -1.55 18.61 -40.87
N ALA A 348 -2.84 18.57 -41.22
CA ALA A 348 -3.78 17.67 -40.60
C ALA A 348 -3.53 16.19 -40.99
N GLU A 349 -3.14 15.89 -42.23
CA GLU A 349 -2.70 14.55 -42.67
C GLU A 349 -1.43 14.10 -41.93
N THR A 350 -0.49 15.02 -41.69
CA THR A 350 0.72 14.75 -40.89
C THR A 350 0.36 14.36 -39.47
N ILE A 351 -0.59 15.07 -38.84
CA ILE A 351 -1.06 14.77 -37.49
C ILE A 351 -1.78 13.42 -37.44
N LEU A 352 -2.65 13.14 -38.42
CA LEU A 352 -3.50 11.93 -38.45
C LEU A 352 -2.76 10.65 -38.85
N ASN A 353 -1.55 10.74 -39.41
CA ASN A 353 -0.81 9.57 -39.82
C ASN A 353 -0.58 8.63 -38.62
N LYS A 354 -1.18 7.44 -38.64
CA LYS A 354 -1.15 6.55 -37.47
C LYS A 354 0.24 6.03 -37.14
N GLN A 355 1.06 5.80 -38.15
CA GLN A 355 2.39 5.21 -38.00
C GLN A 355 3.44 6.27 -37.67
N THR A 356 3.44 7.39 -38.41
CA THR A 356 4.50 8.39 -38.35
C THR A 356 4.06 9.74 -37.80
N GLY A 357 2.77 9.90 -37.48
CA GLY A 357 2.25 11.13 -36.91
C GLY A 357 2.85 11.42 -35.52
N PRO A 358 3.13 12.68 -35.21
CA PRO A 358 3.81 13.05 -33.97
C PRO A 358 2.93 12.84 -32.72
N ASN A 359 3.54 13.01 -31.54
CA ASN A 359 2.81 13.10 -30.27
C ASN A 359 2.14 14.48 -30.14
N THR A 360 1.11 14.75 -30.94
CA THR A 360 0.42 16.04 -30.95
C THR A 360 -0.52 16.14 -29.75
N ALA A 361 -0.37 17.17 -28.93
CA ALA A 361 -1.28 17.43 -27.81
C ALA A 361 -2.70 17.77 -28.30
N LYS A 362 -3.73 17.48 -27.49
CA LYS A 362 -5.15 17.70 -27.82
C LYS A 362 -5.44 19.11 -28.36
N THR A 363 -4.92 20.14 -27.68
CA THR A 363 -5.14 21.54 -28.07
C THR A 363 -4.55 21.86 -29.44
N ALA A 364 -3.41 21.26 -29.80
CA ALA A 364 -2.80 21.42 -31.12
C ALA A 364 -3.56 20.65 -32.21
N VAL A 365 -4.17 19.50 -31.88
CA VAL A 365 -5.11 18.80 -32.79
C VAL A 365 -6.33 19.68 -33.06
N GLU A 366 -6.92 20.26 -32.02
CA GLU A 366 -8.06 21.18 -32.15
C GLU A 366 -7.70 22.45 -32.94
N GLN A 367 -6.48 22.96 -32.76
CA GLN A 367 -5.99 24.09 -33.57
C GLN A 367 -5.84 23.72 -35.04
N ALA A 368 -5.32 22.53 -35.36
CA ALA A 368 -5.22 22.06 -36.74
C ALA A 368 -6.60 21.92 -37.38
N LEU A 369 -7.59 21.42 -36.64
CA LEU A 369 -8.99 21.35 -37.06
C LEU A 369 -9.55 22.75 -37.37
N ASN A 370 -9.32 23.72 -36.49
CA ASN A 370 -9.76 25.10 -36.69
C ASN A 370 -9.09 25.77 -37.89
N ASN A 371 -7.80 25.53 -38.09
CA ASN A 371 -7.05 26.05 -39.24
C ASN A 371 -7.60 25.46 -40.56
N LEU A 372 -7.86 24.15 -40.58
CA LEU A 372 -8.46 23.46 -41.74
C LEU A 372 -9.83 24.04 -42.08
N ASN A 373 -10.70 24.18 -41.08
CA ASN A 373 -12.03 24.74 -41.27
C ASN A 373 -11.96 26.20 -41.75
N THR A 374 -11.12 27.02 -41.14
CA THR A 374 -10.94 28.43 -41.55
C THR A 374 -10.45 28.52 -43.00
N ALA A 375 -9.46 27.72 -43.38
CA ALA A 375 -8.93 27.72 -44.75
C ALA A 375 -9.96 27.23 -45.77
N LYS A 376 -10.77 26.22 -45.41
CA LYS A 376 -11.88 25.73 -46.25
C LYS A 376 -12.93 26.81 -46.50
N HIS A 377 -13.34 27.53 -45.46
CA HIS A 377 -14.33 28.61 -45.56
C HIS A 377 -13.79 29.84 -46.30
N ALA A 378 -12.48 30.06 -46.30
CA ALA A 378 -11.85 31.18 -47.00
C ALA A 378 -11.82 31.01 -48.52
N LEU A 379 -12.07 29.80 -49.05
CA LEU A 379 -12.14 29.55 -50.50
C LEU A 379 -13.22 30.41 -51.15
N ASN A 380 -12.84 31.17 -52.17
CA ASN A 380 -13.66 32.22 -52.77
C ASN A 380 -13.91 32.04 -54.27
N GLY A 381 -13.78 30.83 -54.80
CA GLY A 381 -13.98 30.58 -56.23
C GLY A 381 -15.38 30.92 -56.72
N THR A 382 -16.42 30.73 -55.90
CA THR A 382 -17.79 31.15 -56.23
C THR A 382 -17.88 32.67 -56.39
N GLN A 383 -17.23 33.42 -55.48
CA GLN A 383 -17.18 34.89 -55.56
C GLN A 383 -16.40 35.35 -56.80
N ASN A 384 -15.27 34.71 -57.08
CA ASN A 384 -14.45 35.01 -58.25
C ASN A 384 -15.21 34.75 -59.56
N LEU A 385 -15.97 33.65 -59.64
CA LEU A 385 -16.84 33.36 -60.78
C LEU A 385 -17.89 34.46 -60.97
N ASN A 386 -18.60 34.85 -59.91
CA ASN A 386 -19.60 35.91 -59.98
C ASN A 386 -19.00 37.24 -60.45
N ASN A 387 -17.81 37.60 -59.94
CA ASN A 387 -17.09 38.80 -60.37
C ASN A 387 -16.70 38.73 -61.85
N ALA A 388 -16.21 37.58 -62.32
CA ALA A 388 -15.84 37.38 -63.72
C ALA A 388 -17.06 37.46 -64.66
N LYS A 389 -18.19 36.86 -64.27
CA LYS A 389 -19.47 37.00 -65.00
C LYS A 389 -19.88 38.47 -65.10
N GLN A 390 -19.82 39.19 -63.99
CA GLN A 390 -20.19 40.60 -63.95
C GLN A 390 -19.25 41.45 -64.81
N ALA A 391 -17.94 41.19 -64.78
CA ALA A 391 -16.96 41.86 -65.63
C ALA A 391 -17.25 41.62 -67.12
N ALA A 392 -17.53 40.37 -67.50
CA ALA A 392 -17.92 40.01 -68.87
C ALA A 392 -19.20 40.75 -69.30
N ILE A 393 -20.24 40.75 -68.47
CA ILE A 393 -21.50 41.46 -68.74
C ILE A 393 -21.28 42.96 -68.89
N THR A 394 -20.46 43.57 -68.03
CA THR A 394 -20.11 44.99 -68.11
C THR A 394 -19.39 45.30 -69.42
N ALA A 395 -18.42 44.48 -69.83
CA ALA A 395 -17.72 44.64 -71.10
C ALA A 395 -18.68 44.51 -72.30
N ILE A 396 -19.58 43.53 -72.30
CA ILE A 396 -20.59 43.33 -73.36
C ILE A 396 -21.54 44.54 -73.45
N ASN A 397 -21.97 45.09 -72.30
CA ASN A 397 -22.81 46.28 -72.28
C ASN A 397 -22.10 47.48 -72.92
N GLY A 398 -20.83 47.69 -72.55
CA GLY A 398 -19.99 48.79 -73.03
C GLY A 398 -19.51 48.67 -74.48
N ALA A 399 -19.66 47.51 -75.10
CA ALA A 399 -19.30 47.27 -76.51
C ALA A 399 -20.18 48.11 -77.46
N SER A 400 -19.64 49.19 -78.02
CA SER A 400 -20.37 50.18 -78.83
C SER A 400 -20.80 49.67 -80.21
N ASP A 401 -20.11 48.66 -80.73
CA ASP A 401 -20.27 48.19 -82.10
C ASP A 401 -21.10 46.93 -82.27
N LEU A 402 -21.38 46.25 -81.16
CA LEU A 402 -22.30 45.12 -81.13
C LEU A 402 -23.77 45.57 -81.22
N ASN A 403 -24.56 44.82 -81.97
CA ASN A 403 -26.02 44.96 -81.96
C ASN A 403 -26.64 44.29 -80.72
N GLN A 404 -27.93 44.57 -80.45
CA GLN A 404 -28.60 44.10 -79.24
C GLN A 404 -28.68 42.57 -79.15
N HIS A 405 -28.95 41.88 -80.27
CA HIS A 405 -29.02 40.42 -80.32
C HIS A 405 -27.68 39.75 -79.98
N GLN A 406 -26.58 40.29 -80.51
CA GLN A 406 -25.22 39.82 -80.19
C GLN A 406 -24.91 40.02 -78.70
N LYS A 407 -25.27 41.18 -78.14
CA LYS A 407 -25.11 41.46 -76.70
C LYS A 407 -25.90 40.47 -75.85
N ASP A 408 -27.15 40.22 -76.18
CA ASP A 408 -28.01 39.32 -75.40
C ASP A 408 -27.51 37.86 -75.45
N THR A 409 -27.04 37.42 -76.62
CA THR A 409 -26.42 36.10 -76.79
C THR A 409 -25.16 35.97 -75.91
N LEU A 410 -24.26 36.95 -75.96
CA LEU A 410 -23.03 36.94 -75.15
C LEU A 410 -23.32 37.03 -73.65
N LYS A 411 -24.34 37.80 -73.24
CA LYS A 411 -24.76 37.87 -71.83
C LYS A 411 -25.30 36.54 -71.32
N ALA A 412 -26.08 35.83 -72.14
CA ALA A 412 -26.55 34.50 -71.78
C ALA A 412 -25.38 33.53 -71.59
N GLN A 413 -24.37 33.57 -72.46
CA GLN A 413 -23.13 32.80 -72.31
C GLN A 413 -22.36 33.17 -71.05
N ALA A 414 -22.19 34.46 -70.75
CA ALA A 414 -21.53 34.93 -69.54
C ALA A 414 -22.26 34.46 -68.28
N ASN A 415 -23.59 34.59 -68.23
CA ASN A 415 -24.40 34.11 -67.10
C ASN A 415 -24.34 32.60 -66.93
N GLY A 416 -24.28 31.85 -68.03
CA GLY A 416 -24.16 30.39 -68.06
C GLY A 416 -22.76 29.85 -67.75
N ALA A 417 -21.74 30.70 -67.63
CA ALA A 417 -20.37 30.25 -67.33
C ALA A 417 -20.30 29.48 -66.01
N GLN A 418 -19.61 28.33 -66.02
CA GLN A 418 -19.44 27.49 -64.83
C GLN A 418 -18.09 27.69 -64.16
N ARG A 419 -17.12 28.30 -64.86
CA ARG A 419 -15.77 28.61 -64.39
C ARG A 419 -15.37 30.04 -64.71
N VAL A 420 -14.45 30.59 -63.92
CA VAL A 420 -13.89 31.94 -64.16
C VAL A 420 -13.32 32.06 -65.57
N SER A 421 -12.58 31.04 -66.03
CA SER A 421 -12.03 30.99 -67.39
C SER A 421 -13.11 31.07 -68.47
N ASN A 422 -14.24 30.38 -68.29
CA ASN A 422 -15.33 30.46 -69.27
C ASN A 422 -15.94 31.87 -69.34
N ALA A 423 -16.11 32.55 -68.21
CA ALA A 423 -16.61 33.92 -68.18
C ALA A 423 -15.62 34.90 -68.84
N GLN A 424 -14.32 34.69 -68.61
CA GLN A 424 -13.24 35.46 -69.25
C GLN A 424 -13.17 35.22 -70.76
N ASP A 425 -13.36 33.98 -71.22
CA ASP A 425 -13.44 33.67 -72.65
C ASP A 425 -14.61 34.39 -73.31
N VAL A 426 -15.79 34.44 -72.66
CA VAL A 426 -16.92 35.22 -73.16
C VAL A 426 -16.59 36.71 -73.23
N GLN A 427 -15.91 37.25 -72.22
CA GLN A 427 -15.46 38.65 -72.23
C GLN A 427 -14.50 38.94 -73.40
N ARG A 428 -13.54 38.04 -73.65
CA ARG A 428 -12.59 38.14 -74.76
C ARG A 428 -13.31 38.06 -76.11
N ASN A 429 -14.18 37.07 -76.28
CA ASN A 429 -14.98 36.90 -77.50
C ASN A 429 -15.87 38.12 -77.77
N ALA A 430 -16.46 38.71 -76.72
CA ALA A 430 -17.23 39.95 -76.84
C ALA A 430 -16.38 41.13 -77.32
N THR A 431 -15.15 41.24 -76.82
CA THR A 431 -14.20 42.28 -77.22
C THR A 431 -13.77 42.11 -78.68
N GLU A 432 -13.38 40.88 -79.06
CA GLU A 432 -12.98 40.54 -80.43
C GLU A 432 -14.13 40.76 -81.43
N LEU A 433 -15.34 40.34 -81.08
CA LEU A 433 -16.53 40.57 -81.92
C LEU A 433 -16.84 42.06 -82.04
N ASN A 434 -16.72 42.84 -80.96
CA ASN A 434 -16.94 44.29 -81.02
C ASN A 434 -15.97 44.96 -81.99
N THR A 435 -14.68 44.60 -81.93
CA THR A 435 -13.67 45.10 -82.88
C THR A 435 -14.03 44.72 -84.31
N ALA A 436 -14.39 43.46 -84.57
CA ALA A 436 -14.78 43.01 -85.91
C ALA A 436 -16.03 43.75 -86.44
N MET A 437 -17.02 43.99 -85.57
CA MET A 437 -18.22 44.77 -85.92
C MET A 437 -17.88 46.23 -86.21
N GLY A 438 -16.97 46.85 -85.45
CA GLY A 438 -16.46 48.19 -85.74
C GLY A 438 -15.75 48.26 -87.09
N THR A 439 -14.94 47.25 -87.43
CA THR A 439 -14.32 47.15 -88.76
C THR A 439 -15.37 47.00 -89.86
N LEU A 440 -16.40 46.17 -89.67
CA LEU A 440 -17.48 46.01 -90.64
C LEU A 440 -18.25 47.32 -90.86
N LYS A 441 -18.57 48.04 -89.78
CA LYS A 441 -19.20 49.37 -89.85
C LYS A 441 -18.34 50.36 -90.64
N ASN A 442 -17.05 50.41 -90.35
CA ASN A 442 -16.12 51.30 -91.07
C ASN A 442 -15.97 50.92 -92.55
N ALA A 443 -15.96 49.63 -92.87
CA ALA A 443 -15.83 49.14 -94.25
C ALA A 443 -17.03 49.49 -95.15
N ILE A 444 -18.18 49.83 -94.56
CA ILE A 444 -19.37 50.30 -95.29
C ILE A 444 -19.72 51.76 -95.01
N ALA A 445 -18.90 52.49 -94.25
CA ALA A 445 -19.19 53.87 -93.85
C ALA A 445 -19.25 54.83 -95.06
N ASP A 446 -18.50 54.51 -96.11
CA ASP A 446 -18.47 55.25 -97.37
C ASP A 446 -19.58 54.81 -98.35
N LYS A 447 -20.55 53.99 -97.91
CA LYS A 447 -21.69 53.52 -98.74
C LYS A 447 -22.32 54.67 -99.52
N THR A 448 -22.73 55.73 -98.83
CA THR A 448 -23.45 56.85 -99.45
C THR A 448 -22.62 57.52 -100.53
N THR A 449 -21.32 57.73 -100.27
CA THR A 449 -20.38 58.32 -101.23
C THR A 449 -20.08 57.38 -102.39
N THR A 450 -19.99 56.07 -102.14
CA THR A 450 -19.75 55.06 -103.16
C THR A 450 -20.95 54.92 -104.09
N LEU A 451 -22.18 54.86 -103.55
CA LEU A 451 -23.41 54.81 -104.33
C LEU A 451 -23.63 56.06 -105.20
N ALA A 452 -23.16 57.23 -104.75
CA ALA A 452 -23.21 58.47 -105.53
C ALA A 452 -22.03 58.65 -106.51
N SER A 453 -21.02 57.78 -106.47
CA SER A 453 -19.83 57.92 -107.29
C SER A 453 -20.09 57.54 -108.75
N SER A 454 -19.42 58.23 -109.68
CA SER A 454 -19.46 57.89 -111.10
C SER A 454 -18.97 56.47 -111.39
N LYS A 455 -18.10 55.91 -110.53
CA LYS A 455 -17.62 54.53 -110.60
C LYS A 455 -18.71 53.50 -110.34
N TYR A 456 -19.65 53.80 -109.44
CA TYR A 456 -20.79 52.92 -109.15
C TYR A 456 -21.93 53.11 -110.15
N VAL A 457 -22.33 54.37 -110.43
CA VAL A 457 -23.46 54.69 -111.33
C VAL A 457 -23.25 54.17 -112.76
N ASN A 458 -22.00 54.16 -113.25
CA ASN A 458 -21.65 53.67 -114.58
C ASN A 458 -21.19 52.20 -114.62
N ALA A 459 -21.20 51.48 -113.49
CA ALA A 459 -20.87 50.05 -113.46
C ALA A 459 -22.01 49.22 -114.09
N ASP A 460 -21.67 48.02 -114.60
CA ASP A 460 -22.69 47.08 -115.07
C ASP A 460 -23.61 46.61 -113.92
N SER A 461 -24.84 46.23 -114.26
CA SER A 461 -25.88 45.87 -113.28
C SER A 461 -25.46 44.71 -112.37
N THR A 462 -24.62 43.80 -112.84
CA THR A 462 -24.08 42.70 -112.04
C THR A 462 -23.15 43.20 -110.93
N LYS A 463 -22.25 44.13 -111.23
CA LYS A 463 -21.35 44.73 -110.22
C LYS A 463 -22.06 45.67 -109.26
N GLN A 464 -23.06 46.43 -109.74
CA GLN A 464 -23.91 47.27 -108.88
C GLN A 464 -24.64 46.39 -107.86
N ASN A 465 -25.36 45.36 -108.33
CA ASN A 465 -26.06 44.42 -107.47
C ASN A 465 -25.10 43.71 -106.50
N ALA A 466 -23.93 43.26 -106.94
CA ALA A 466 -22.96 42.60 -106.07
C ALA A 466 -22.47 43.52 -104.92
N TYR A 467 -22.24 44.81 -105.19
CA TYR A 467 -21.90 45.78 -104.15
C TYR A 467 -23.09 46.04 -103.22
N THR A 468 -24.27 46.33 -103.76
CA THR A 468 -25.47 46.59 -102.95
C THR A 468 -25.81 45.41 -102.07
N THR A 469 -25.83 44.19 -102.60
CA THR A 469 -26.11 42.98 -101.81
C THR A 469 -25.09 42.79 -100.69
N LYS A 470 -23.79 42.98 -100.94
CA LYS A 470 -22.77 42.85 -99.89
C LYS A 470 -22.91 43.92 -98.81
N VAL A 471 -23.18 45.17 -99.19
CA VAL A 471 -23.40 46.26 -98.24
C VAL A 471 -24.70 46.05 -97.46
N THR A 472 -25.77 45.64 -98.11
CA THR A 472 -27.03 45.29 -97.47
C THR A 472 -26.84 44.15 -96.48
N ASN A 473 -26.11 43.09 -96.83
CA ASN A 473 -25.79 42.01 -95.89
C ASN A 473 -24.98 42.50 -94.69
N ALA A 474 -24.00 43.37 -94.91
CA ALA A 474 -23.25 44.00 -93.82
C ALA A 474 -24.14 44.87 -92.92
N GLU A 475 -25.08 45.63 -93.50
CA GLU A 475 -26.07 46.41 -92.77
C GLU A 475 -26.97 45.52 -91.91
N HIS A 476 -27.44 44.37 -92.44
CA HIS A 476 -28.25 43.40 -91.68
C HIS A 476 -27.47 42.83 -90.49
N ILE A 477 -26.19 42.51 -90.67
CA ILE A 477 -25.31 42.05 -89.57
C ILE A 477 -25.13 43.16 -88.53
N ILE A 478 -24.94 44.41 -88.95
CA ILE A 478 -24.75 45.58 -88.07
C ILE A 478 -26.02 45.94 -87.30
N SER A 479 -27.19 45.91 -87.94
CA SER A 479 -28.46 46.22 -87.30
C SER A 479 -28.99 45.05 -86.46
N GLY A 480 -28.54 43.83 -86.75
CA GLY A 480 -29.11 42.62 -86.18
C GLY A 480 -30.47 42.26 -86.76
N THR A 481 -30.80 42.73 -87.97
CA THR A 481 -32.02 42.32 -88.68
C THR A 481 -31.76 41.05 -89.48
N PRO A 482 -32.69 40.05 -89.48
CA PRO A 482 -32.51 38.82 -90.26
C PRO A 482 -32.35 39.13 -91.75
N THR A 483 -31.45 38.40 -92.41
CA THR A 483 -31.15 38.51 -93.85
C THR A 483 -32.30 38.06 -94.73
#